data_AF-A0A7W1YDK0-F1
#
_entry.id   AF-A0A7W1YDK0-F1
#
_cell.length_a   1.000
_cell.length_b   1.000
_cell.length_c   1.000
_cell.angle_alpha   90.00
_cell.angle_beta   90.00
_cell.angle_gamma   90.00
#
_symmetry.space_group_name_H-M   'P 1'
#
loop_
_entity.id
_entity.type
_entity.pdbx_description
1 polymer ?
#
loop_
_entity_poly.entity_id
_entity_poly.type
_entity_poly.pdbx_seq_one_letter_code
_entity_poly.pdbx_strand_id
1 'polypeptide(L)'
;MAGLTPGTDGNLYGSTFNGGPTASYGTVFKISPDGDLATLHVFSKSDGSQPVAALLIGSDGDLYGSTLLGGNNPACSCGTIFTITSTGTFTTLLDFGPGATGIAYPEGALLQDSNGIFYGTADLGGAHDSGVIFGLSLGLSFLLKHNPK
;
A
#
# COMPACT_ATOMS: atom_id res chain seq x y z
N MET A 1 0.07 -11.79 7.91
CA MET A 1 -1.02 -12.38 7.10
C MET A 1 -1.91 -11.23 6.67
N ALA A 2 -2.05 -10.97 5.38
CA ALA A 2 -2.99 -9.96 4.87
C ALA A 2 -4.43 -10.50 4.95
N GLY A 3 -5.37 -9.69 5.42
CA GLY A 3 -6.79 -10.04 5.48
C GLY A 3 -7.51 -9.76 4.15
N LEU A 4 -8.78 -10.17 4.06
CA LEU A 4 -9.67 -9.81 2.96
C LEU A 4 -10.46 -8.55 3.31
N THR A 5 -10.68 -7.70 2.31
CA THR A 5 -11.44 -6.46 2.41
C THR A 5 -12.75 -6.60 1.62
N PRO A 6 -13.93 -6.49 2.23
CA PRO A 6 -15.20 -6.57 1.53
C PRO A 6 -15.49 -5.30 0.73
N GLY A 7 -15.74 -5.44 -0.57
CA GLY A 7 -16.14 -4.34 -1.44
C GLY A 7 -17.63 -4.05 -1.47
N THR A 8 -17.99 -2.84 -1.89
CA THR A 8 -19.39 -2.44 -2.10
C THR A 8 -20.03 -3.11 -3.31
N ASP A 9 -19.22 -3.74 -4.17
CA ASP A 9 -19.66 -4.53 -5.33
C ASP A 9 -19.91 -6.01 -4.99
N GLY A 10 -19.82 -6.38 -3.70
CA GLY A 10 -20.08 -7.74 -3.23
C GLY A 10 -18.89 -8.70 -3.36
N ASN A 11 -17.76 -8.25 -3.90
CA ASN A 11 -16.53 -9.05 -3.97
C ASN A 11 -15.66 -8.87 -2.73
N LEU A 12 -14.79 -9.85 -2.46
CA LEU A 12 -13.72 -9.75 -1.46
C LEU A 12 -12.41 -9.44 -2.17
N TYR A 13 -11.64 -8.51 -1.62
CA TYR A 13 -10.37 -8.07 -2.18
C TYR A 13 -9.22 -8.47 -1.27
N GLY A 14 -8.09 -8.80 -1.86
CA GLY A 14 -6.93 -9.20 -1.09
C GLY A 14 -5.63 -9.00 -1.84
N SER A 15 -4.54 -9.18 -1.11
CA SER A 15 -3.19 -9.15 -1.66
C SER A 15 -2.43 -10.40 -1.22
N THR A 16 -1.47 -10.81 -2.03
CA THR A 16 -0.61 -11.96 -1.72
C THR A 16 0.83 -11.50 -1.54
N PHE A 17 1.45 -11.84 -0.41
CA PHE A 17 2.85 -11.50 -0.12
C PHE A 17 3.81 -11.96 -1.23
N ASN A 18 3.64 -13.20 -1.71
CA ASN A 18 4.34 -13.72 -2.88
C ASN A 18 3.32 -14.20 -3.93
N GLY A 19 3.68 -14.13 -5.20
CA GLY A 19 2.84 -14.58 -6.31
C GLY A 19 3.08 -13.82 -7.61
N GLY A 20 2.45 -14.29 -8.70
CA GLY A 20 2.64 -13.74 -10.05
C GLY A 20 3.70 -14.49 -10.88
N PRO A 21 3.59 -14.48 -12.21
CA PRO A 21 4.30 -15.41 -13.11
C PRO A 21 5.81 -15.15 -13.27
N THR A 22 6.30 -13.94 -13.01
CA THR A 22 7.64 -13.53 -13.45
C THR A 22 8.68 -13.39 -12.35
N ALA A 23 8.28 -13.11 -11.10
CA ALA A 23 9.24 -12.90 -10.01
C ALA A 23 8.65 -13.06 -8.59
N SER A 24 7.42 -13.56 -8.46
CA SER A 24 6.77 -13.78 -7.16
C SER A 24 6.64 -12.53 -6.27
N TYR A 25 6.58 -11.32 -6.82
CA TYR A 25 6.49 -10.06 -6.04
C TYR A 25 5.14 -9.85 -5.35
N GLY A 26 4.13 -10.67 -5.66
CA GLY A 26 2.80 -10.57 -5.09
C GLY A 26 1.77 -10.09 -6.11
N THR A 27 0.50 -10.15 -5.72
CA THR A 27 -0.64 -9.75 -6.54
C THR A 27 -1.66 -9.00 -5.70
N VAL A 28 -2.51 -8.21 -6.36
CA VAL A 28 -3.82 -7.81 -5.86
C VAL A 28 -4.86 -8.63 -6.61
N PHE A 29 -5.84 -9.17 -5.89
CA PHE A 29 -6.91 -9.96 -6.46
C PHE A 29 -8.27 -9.55 -5.90
N LYS A 30 -9.32 -9.98 -6.60
CA LYS A 30 -10.69 -10.02 -6.10
C LYS A 30 -11.26 -11.42 -6.26
N ILE A 31 -12.20 -11.78 -5.39
CA ILE A 31 -12.92 -13.05 -5.45
C ILE A 31 -14.41 -12.82 -5.18
N SER A 32 -15.28 -13.39 -5.99
CA SER A 32 -16.73 -13.38 -5.74
C SER A 32 -17.10 -14.35 -4.61
N PRO A 33 -18.25 -14.18 -3.94
CA PRO A 33 -18.75 -15.17 -2.98
C PRO A 33 -18.94 -16.57 -3.58
N ASP A 34 -19.15 -16.64 -4.90
CA ASP A 34 -19.29 -17.88 -5.66
C ASP A 34 -17.95 -18.51 -6.06
N GLY A 35 -16.82 -17.83 -5.77
CA GLY A 35 -15.47 -18.34 -5.97
C GLY A 35 -14.76 -17.88 -7.24
N ASP A 36 -15.31 -16.91 -7.97
CA ASP A 36 -14.67 -16.37 -9.18
C ASP A 36 -13.49 -15.48 -8.81
N LEU A 37 -12.29 -16.03 -8.91
CA LEU A 37 -11.03 -15.34 -8.62
C LEU A 37 -10.53 -14.58 -9.87
N ALA A 38 -10.24 -13.29 -9.70
CA ALA A 38 -9.60 -12.46 -10.70
C ALA A 38 -8.38 -11.74 -10.12
N THR A 39 -7.24 -11.83 -10.82
CA THR A 39 -6.07 -10.99 -10.51
C THR A 39 -6.30 -9.59 -11.08
N LEU A 40 -6.20 -8.58 -10.23
CA LEU A 40 -6.34 -7.17 -10.60
C LEU A 40 -4.99 -6.54 -10.94
N HIS A 41 -3.93 -6.94 -10.23
CA HIS A 41 -2.58 -6.45 -10.47
C HIS A 41 -1.55 -7.51 -10.13
N VAL A 42 -0.46 -7.54 -10.90
CA VAL A 42 0.74 -8.32 -10.59
C VAL A 42 1.86 -7.34 -10.34
N PHE A 43 2.41 -7.37 -9.14
CA PHE A 43 3.48 -6.45 -8.76
C PHE A 43 4.78 -6.72 -9.53
N SER A 44 5.55 -5.66 -9.70
CA SER A 44 6.89 -5.64 -10.28
C SER A 44 7.81 -4.84 -9.37
N LYS A 45 9.12 -5.12 -9.39
CA LYS A 45 10.09 -4.38 -8.57
C LYS A 45 9.86 -2.86 -8.56
N SER A 46 9.53 -2.28 -9.73
CA SER A 46 9.31 -0.85 -9.92
C SER A 46 8.07 -0.28 -9.24
N ASP A 47 6.98 -1.05 -9.12
CA ASP A 47 5.71 -0.57 -8.55
C ASP A 47 5.46 -1.05 -7.11
N GLY A 48 6.22 -2.05 -6.66
CA GLY A 48 6.20 -2.56 -5.30
C GLY A 48 6.42 -4.07 -5.25
N SER A 49 6.58 -4.61 -4.06
CA SER A 49 6.68 -6.05 -3.84
C SER A 49 6.37 -6.38 -2.40
N GLN A 50 5.89 -7.60 -2.18
CA GLN A 50 5.49 -8.09 -0.86
C GLN A 50 4.42 -7.20 -0.22
N PRO A 51 3.22 -7.14 -0.81
CA PRO A 51 2.08 -6.53 -0.12
C PRO A 51 1.78 -7.36 1.15
N VAL A 52 1.78 -6.69 2.30
CA VAL A 52 1.77 -7.32 3.64
C VAL A 52 0.47 -7.11 4.41
N ALA A 53 -0.30 -6.07 4.04
CA ALA A 53 -1.49 -5.63 4.76
C ALA A 53 -2.78 -5.82 3.95
N ALA A 54 -3.91 -5.79 4.67
CA ALA A 54 -5.23 -5.69 4.06
C ALA A 54 -5.38 -4.36 3.31
N LEU A 55 -6.18 -4.37 2.24
CA LEU A 55 -6.49 -3.17 1.48
C LEU A 55 -7.51 -2.30 2.24
N LEU A 56 -7.40 -1.00 2.10
CA LEU A 56 -8.39 -0.04 2.54
C LEU A 56 -9.30 0.31 1.37
N ILE A 57 -10.62 0.34 1.57
CA ILE A 57 -11.52 0.99 0.61
C ILE A 57 -11.62 2.46 1.00
N GLY A 58 -11.17 3.34 0.10
CA GLY A 58 -11.24 4.78 0.29
C GLY A 58 -12.65 5.31 0.15
N SER A 59 -12.86 6.55 0.59
CA SER A 59 -14.13 7.26 0.45
C SER A 59 -14.57 7.49 -1.00
N ASP A 60 -13.63 7.37 -1.95
CA ASP A 60 -13.84 7.44 -3.39
C ASP A 60 -14.21 6.09 -4.02
N GLY A 61 -14.15 4.99 -3.25
CA GLY A 61 -14.46 3.63 -3.71
C GLY A 61 -13.26 2.86 -4.27
N ASP A 62 -12.08 3.47 -4.33
CA ASP A 62 -10.86 2.79 -4.77
C ASP A 62 -10.20 2.02 -3.62
N LEU A 63 -9.35 1.05 -3.97
CA LEU A 63 -8.61 0.24 -3.01
C LEU A 63 -7.20 0.76 -2.83
N TYR A 64 -6.82 0.97 -1.59
CA TYR A 64 -5.53 1.52 -1.19
C TYR A 64 -4.71 0.47 -0.43
N GLY A 65 -3.42 0.43 -0.71
CA GLY A 65 -2.54 -0.52 -0.04
C GLY A 65 -1.09 -0.08 -0.02
N SER A 66 -0.29 -0.90 0.64
CA SER A 66 1.15 -0.72 0.76
C SER A 66 1.89 -1.98 0.30
N THR A 67 3.12 -1.78 -0.16
CA THR A 67 4.08 -2.86 -0.39
C THR A 67 5.29 -2.67 0.49
N LEU A 68 5.76 -3.74 1.13
CA LEU A 68 6.89 -3.68 2.06
C LEU A 68 8.17 -3.24 1.36
N LEU A 69 8.41 -3.79 0.16
CA LEU A 69 9.64 -3.60 -0.61
C LEU A 69 9.33 -3.14 -2.03
N GLY A 70 10.37 -2.90 -2.82
CA GLY A 70 10.27 -2.45 -4.20
C GLY A 70 10.19 -0.93 -4.27
N GLY A 71 9.66 -0.43 -5.38
CA GLY A 71 9.72 0.97 -5.76
C GLY A 71 10.83 1.26 -6.77
N ASN A 72 10.79 2.46 -7.35
CA ASN A 72 11.75 2.98 -8.31
C ASN A 72 12.87 3.80 -7.66
N ASN A 73 12.89 3.93 -6.33
CA ASN A 73 13.95 4.65 -5.64
C ASN A 73 15.32 3.98 -5.90
N PRO A 74 16.30 4.70 -6.47
CA PRO A 74 17.60 4.11 -6.76
C PRO A 74 18.43 3.82 -5.50
N ALA A 75 18.11 4.43 -4.37
CA ALA A 75 18.85 4.27 -3.13
C ALA A 75 18.42 3.04 -2.32
N CYS A 76 17.20 2.54 -2.51
CA CYS A 76 16.67 1.41 -1.75
C CYS A 76 15.42 0.78 -2.38
N SER A 77 15.06 -0.42 -1.92
CA SER A 77 13.74 -1.02 -2.16
C SER A 77 12.85 -0.81 -0.94
N CYS A 78 12.43 0.43 -0.71
CA CYS A 78 11.81 0.88 0.54
C CYS A 78 10.28 0.71 0.60
N GLY A 79 9.65 0.21 -0.46
CA GLY A 79 8.21 -0.02 -0.52
C GLY A 79 7.43 1.15 -1.12
N THR A 80 6.14 0.92 -1.36
CA THR A 80 5.26 1.89 -2.01
C THR A 80 3.90 1.99 -1.32
N ILE A 81 3.20 3.10 -1.52
CA ILE A 81 1.74 3.21 -1.36
C ILE A 81 1.11 3.25 -2.74
N PHE A 82 0.01 2.53 -2.93
CA PHE A 82 -0.69 2.45 -4.20
C PHE A 82 -2.20 2.60 -4.04
N THR A 83 -2.85 2.94 -5.15
CA THR A 83 -4.31 2.80 -5.34
C THR A 83 -4.57 1.85 -6.50
N ILE A 84 -5.71 1.16 -6.45
CA ILE A 84 -6.22 0.33 -7.53
C ILE A 84 -7.74 0.34 -7.54
N THR A 85 -8.34 0.50 -8.72
CA THR A 85 -9.80 0.39 -8.88
C THR A 85 -10.27 -1.07 -8.78
N SER A 86 -11.56 -1.30 -8.54
CA SER A 86 -12.17 -2.65 -8.57
C SER A 86 -12.07 -3.37 -9.93
N THR A 87 -11.71 -2.62 -10.98
CA THR A 87 -11.49 -3.10 -12.35
C THR A 87 -10.01 -3.26 -12.70
N GLY A 88 -9.08 -2.90 -11.80
CA GLY A 88 -7.65 -3.15 -11.95
C GLY A 88 -6.82 -1.98 -12.49
N THR A 89 -7.35 -0.75 -12.49
CA THR A 89 -6.53 0.43 -12.82
C THR A 89 -5.64 0.76 -11.63
N PHE A 90 -4.36 0.39 -11.72
CA PHE A 90 -3.36 0.56 -10.65
C PHE A 90 -2.57 1.86 -10.81
N THR A 91 -2.28 2.55 -9.71
CA THR A 91 -1.29 3.63 -9.69
C THR A 91 -0.51 3.68 -8.37
N THR A 92 0.81 3.86 -8.49
CA THR A 92 1.68 4.15 -7.34
C THR A 92 1.50 5.60 -6.90
N LEU A 93 1.14 5.80 -5.64
CA LEU A 93 0.88 7.10 -5.02
C LEU A 93 2.11 7.66 -4.31
N LEU A 94 2.92 6.77 -3.72
CA LEU A 94 4.14 7.12 -3.01
C LEU A 94 5.17 6.02 -3.20
N ASP A 95 6.42 6.43 -3.42
CA ASP A 95 7.59 5.57 -3.43
C ASP A 95 8.50 6.00 -2.27
N PHE A 96 8.73 5.10 -1.32
CA PHE A 96 9.48 5.42 -0.10
C PHE A 96 10.98 5.56 -0.38
N GLY A 97 11.70 6.23 0.53
CA GLY A 97 13.15 6.23 0.49
C GLY A 97 13.84 7.27 1.37
N PRO A 98 15.18 7.20 1.44
CA PRO A 98 16.01 7.93 2.40
C PRO A 98 16.15 9.44 2.10
N GLY A 99 15.21 10.03 1.35
CA GLY A 99 15.10 11.48 1.20
C GLY A 99 14.73 12.18 2.52
N ALA A 100 14.06 13.33 2.46
CA ALA A 100 13.79 14.19 3.62
C ALA A 100 13.02 13.53 4.80
N THR A 101 12.50 12.31 4.64
CA THR A 101 11.66 11.63 5.64
C THR A 101 12.33 10.44 6.32
N GLY A 102 13.28 9.76 5.67
CA GLY A 102 13.89 8.52 6.18
C GLY A 102 12.91 7.36 6.38
N ILE A 103 11.69 7.45 5.84
CA ILE A 103 10.63 6.47 6.06
C ILE A 103 10.76 5.32 5.06
N ALA A 104 10.68 4.08 5.53
CA ALA A 104 10.70 2.89 4.68
C ALA A 104 9.99 1.69 5.34
N TYR A 105 9.66 0.69 4.52
CA TYR A 105 9.04 -0.57 4.92
C TYR A 105 7.66 -0.37 5.57
N PRO A 106 6.66 0.06 4.77
CA PRO A 106 5.29 0.17 5.27
C PRO A 106 4.69 -1.23 5.52
N GLU A 107 4.33 -1.53 6.76
CA GLU A 107 3.83 -2.87 7.15
C GLU A 107 2.31 -2.95 7.39
N GLY A 108 1.69 -1.82 7.76
CA GLY A 108 0.32 -1.77 8.23
C GLY A 108 -0.72 -1.47 7.15
N ALA A 109 -1.98 -1.83 7.44
CA ALA A 109 -3.12 -1.38 6.64
C ALA A 109 -3.27 0.14 6.79
N LEU A 110 -3.70 0.80 5.71
CA LEU A 110 -3.95 2.23 5.73
C LEU A 110 -5.29 2.54 6.41
N LEU A 111 -5.38 3.75 6.96
CA LEU A 111 -6.60 4.35 7.46
C LEU A 111 -6.81 5.70 6.78
N GLN A 112 -8.01 6.00 6.31
CA GLN A 112 -8.36 7.34 5.83
C GLN A 112 -9.23 8.06 6.85
N ASP A 113 -8.91 9.32 7.17
CA ASP A 113 -9.77 10.17 8.01
C ASP A 113 -10.85 10.89 7.20
N SER A 114 -11.76 11.58 7.89
CA SER A 114 -12.86 12.34 7.28
C SER A 114 -12.41 13.54 6.44
N ASN A 115 -11.13 13.95 6.55
CA ASN A 115 -10.54 15.02 5.74
C ASN A 115 -9.81 14.46 4.52
N GLY A 116 -9.85 13.14 4.31
CA GLY A 116 -9.19 12.46 3.20
C GLY A 116 -7.69 12.22 3.41
N ILE A 117 -7.16 12.40 4.63
CA ILE A 117 -5.76 12.09 4.94
C ILE A 117 -5.63 10.60 5.21
N PHE A 118 -4.64 9.99 4.57
CA PHE A 118 -4.29 8.59 4.76
C PHE A 118 -3.20 8.47 5.82
N TYR A 119 -3.35 7.53 6.73
CA TYR A 119 -2.39 7.21 7.78
C TYR A 119 -1.92 5.79 7.62
N GLY A 120 -0.63 5.57 7.87
CA GLY A 120 -0.02 4.25 7.85
C GLY A 120 1.16 4.17 8.80
N THR A 121 1.69 2.97 8.97
CA THR A 121 2.89 2.70 9.75
C THR A 121 4.03 2.25 8.85
N ALA A 122 5.25 2.58 9.25
CA ALA A 122 6.46 2.13 8.59
C ALA A 122 7.50 1.75 9.64
N ASP A 123 8.27 0.71 9.37
CA ASP A 123 9.26 0.17 10.32
C ASP A 123 10.50 1.04 10.45
N LEU A 124 10.88 1.76 9.38
CA LEU A 124 11.95 2.76 9.45
C LEU A 124 11.41 4.18 9.43
N GLY A 125 12.15 5.05 10.13
CA GLY A 125 11.86 6.46 10.31
C GLY A 125 11.91 6.85 11.80
N GLY A 126 11.85 8.16 12.05
CA GLY A 126 11.86 8.71 13.41
C GLY A 126 13.24 8.69 14.06
N ALA A 127 13.30 8.94 15.37
CA ALA A 127 14.55 8.86 16.12
C ALA A 127 15.03 7.40 16.20
N HIS A 128 16.28 7.15 15.83
CA HIS A 128 16.89 5.81 15.86
C HIS A 128 16.19 4.74 15.02
N ASP A 129 15.48 5.13 13.95
CA ASP A 129 14.79 4.20 13.04
C ASP A 129 13.81 3.25 13.76
N SER A 130 13.14 3.73 14.81
CA SER A 130 12.24 2.93 15.66
C SER A 130 10.80 2.86 15.14
N GLY A 131 10.60 3.13 13.85
CA GLY A 131 9.30 3.16 13.20
C GLY A 131 8.51 4.45 13.41
N VAL A 132 7.57 4.71 12.50
CA VAL A 132 6.73 5.91 12.51
C VAL A 132 5.30 5.62 12.10
N ILE A 133 4.39 6.48 12.54
CA ILE A 133 3.11 6.71 11.87
C ILE A 133 3.31 7.88 10.91
N PHE A 134 2.94 7.70 9.65
CA PHE A 134 2.98 8.77 8.64
C PHE A 134 1.57 9.17 8.22
N GLY A 135 1.45 10.41 7.73
CA GLY A 135 0.24 10.94 7.12
C GLY A 135 0.50 11.34 5.67
N LEU A 136 -0.43 11.03 4.77
CA LEU A 136 -0.37 11.30 3.34
C LEU A 136 -1.67 11.98 2.90
N SER A 137 -1.55 13.22 2.42
CA SER A 137 -2.65 13.91 1.74
C SER A 137 -2.56 13.59 0.25
N LEU A 138 -3.52 12.84 -0.28
CA LEU A 138 -3.60 12.58 -1.71
C LEU A 138 -4.29 13.78 -2.37
N GLY A 139 -3.53 14.65 -3.04
CA GLY A 139 -4.04 15.85 -3.73
C GLY A 139 -3.24 17.13 -3.49
N LEU A 140 -2.38 17.18 -2.46
CA LEU A 140 -1.41 18.24 -2.23
C LEU A 140 -0.14 17.60 -1.68
N SER A 141 1.02 17.95 -2.23
CA SER A 141 2.34 17.48 -1.79
C SER A 141 2.48 17.36 -0.27
N PHE A 142 2.73 16.13 0.19
CA PHE A 142 3.22 15.67 1.51
C PHE A 142 3.05 16.60 2.73
N LEU A 143 2.31 16.14 3.75
CA LEU A 143 2.25 16.80 5.06
C LEU A 143 2.75 15.84 6.16
N LEU A 144 4.02 15.96 6.53
CA LEU A 144 4.62 15.21 7.64
C LEU A 144 4.10 15.76 8.98
N LYS A 145 3.31 14.98 9.72
CA LYS A 145 3.08 15.23 11.15
C LYS A 145 4.06 14.39 11.96
N HIS A 146 5.22 14.95 12.27
CA HIS A 146 6.10 14.43 13.31
C HIS A 146 5.52 14.81 14.68
N ASN A 147 5.39 13.86 15.62
CA ASN A 147 5.09 14.17 17.00
C ASN A 147 6.27 13.71 17.88
N PRO A 148 7.03 14.64 18.49
CA PRO A 148 8.21 14.30 19.27
C PRO A 148 7.83 13.89 20.68
N LYS A 149 8.61 12.97 21.25
CA LYS A 149 9.14 13.11 22.60
C LYS A 149 10.62 12.77 22.60
#